data_AF-A0A947FZX3-F1
#
_entry.id   AF-A0A947FZX3-F1
#
_cell.length_a   1.000
_cell.length_b   1.000
_cell.length_c   1.000
_cell.angle_alpha   90.00
_cell.angle_beta   90.00
_cell.angle_gamma   90.00
#
_symmetry.space_group_name_H-M   'P 1'
#
loop_
_entity.id
_entity.type
_entity.pdbx_description
1 polymer ?
#
loop_
_entity_poly.entity_id
_entity_poly.type
_entity_poly.pdbx_seq_one_letter_code
_entity_poly.pdbx_strand_id
1 'polypeptide(L)'
;MSERRDHLPTIMPTSNRPINAGAALDDDTARLDAVAKVTGRARYARDRYEPNALFAAFIRCPFGAATLTGLDEAAAKAVPGVVDVKRTGDEGRYHGEPVGFVVAESKHALRRGLRAVAPKWKRGSVKTTITDDAGPIPATEDDVAEAIANADHVIEAVYSTPVQTHSALETHGVVVDHRGDTATVYASTQGTFSVRDGIGDALGLARSEFEVRCEYVGGGFGAKFGPGKEGMLAAEVARRHERPVYVFCDRAEEHLDTGNRPSSRTHVRVGFAKDGTPLATRVHTWGGVGVARRGGGARIPSQRYDLGSVQKTHEDVQFNAGGPRAMRAPGWPQGAFAEELLLDEIATVAGVDPLALRRRLDGDTARRAMYDLGADLIGWSRRAKTGTQSSVVRRGFGVGTTSWPRIPARAEAEVVVHRDGSVEARTGTQDIGQGQRTAMGVIAATKLGVPLRLVTVMIGRSSYPVGPGSGGSMTLPNTAPAMMAAALDARSKVLEHVARRRGMEANELTIADGYVIRGEERLVGWEDACRGLPDDGVTGRGDGRSGAAHRGEGTSAGVQFVELTVDSETGVIAVERVVAIQACGQVVSRKTAESQIIGGVIQGISYALFEDKLLDRNLGAMVNPNLEMYK
;
A
#
# COMPACT_ATOMS: atom_id res chain seq x y z
N MET A 1 -47.86 1.09 11.85
CA MET A 1 -46.85 1.98 11.24
C MET A 1 -45.94 2.52 12.33
N SER A 2 -44.98 1.72 12.75
CA SER A 2 -43.87 2.06 13.63
C SER A 2 -42.85 0.93 13.46
N GLU A 3 -41.57 1.24 13.59
CA GLU A 3 -40.41 0.32 13.47
C GLU A 3 -39.95 -0.05 12.06
N ARG A 4 -39.43 0.93 11.33
CA ARG A 4 -38.23 0.75 10.47
C ARG A 4 -37.45 2.07 10.47
N ARG A 5 -36.56 2.24 11.43
CA ARG A 5 -35.52 3.28 11.38
C ARG A 5 -34.19 2.66 11.82
N ASP A 6 -33.23 2.81 10.93
CA ASP A 6 -31.81 2.96 11.22
C ASP A 6 -31.00 1.71 11.58
N HIS A 7 -30.79 0.86 10.57
CA HIS A 7 -29.52 0.13 10.42
C HIS A 7 -28.71 0.79 9.30
N LEU A 8 -28.32 2.05 9.50
CA LEU A 8 -27.11 2.54 8.86
C LEU A 8 -25.93 1.85 9.57
N PRO A 9 -24.90 1.36 8.85
CA PRO A 9 -23.69 0.87 9.50
C PRO A 9 -23.08 2.01 10.32
N THR A 10 -23.25 1.95 11.63
CA THR A 10 -22.65 2.89 12.55
C THR A 10 -21.14 2.73 12.50
N ILE A 11 -20.46 3.76 12.02
CA ILE A 11 -19.01 3.98 12.19
C ILE A 11 -18.72 4.41 13.65
N MET A 12 -19.40 3.79 14.61
CA MET A 12 -19.17 4.05 16.02
C MET A 12 -17.74 3.56 16.33
N PRO A 13 -16.92 4.37 17.03
CA PRO A 13 -15.65 3.89 17.56
C PRO A 13 -15.97 2.63 18.37
N THR A 14 -15.37 1.51 17.99
CA THR A 14 -15.55 0.28 18.73
C THR A 14 -15.18 0.55 20.19
N SER A 15 -16.08 0.22 21.12
CA SER A 15 -15.83 0.30 22.57
C SER A 15 -14.68 -0.61 23.03
N ASN A 16 -14.07 -1.37 22.12
CA ASN A 16 -12.87 -2.15 22.35
C ASN A 16 -11.66 -1.23 22.25
N ARG A 17 -11.29 -0.57 23.35
CA ARG A 17 -9.88 -0.19 23.52
C ARG A 17 -9.05 -1.49 23.33
N PRO A 18 -8.02 -1.54 22.44
CA PRO A 18 -7.01 -2.58 22.52
C PRO A 18 -6.53 -2.73 23.95
N ILE A 19 -6.30 -3.99 24.33
CA ILE A 19 -5.91 -4.43 25.67
C ILE A 19 -4.61 -3.75 26.14
N ASN A 20 -3.84 -3.15 25.23
CA ASN A 20 -2.54 -2.52 25.49
C ASN A 20 -2.58 -0.97 25.49
N ALA A 21 -3.69 -0.35 25.88
CA ALA A 21 -3.69 1.10 26.16
C ALA A 21 -2.59 1.42 27.19
N GLY A 22 -1.69 2.35 26.88
CA GLY A 22 -0.49 2.68 27.65
C GLY A 22 0.83 2.20 27.02
N ALA A 23 0.79 1.38 25.96
CA ALA A 23 2.00 0.78 25.36
C ALA A 23 2.53 1.52 24.11
N ALA A 24 1.80 2.51 23.59
CA ALA A 24 2.28 3.33 22.48
C ALA A 24 3.24 4.41 22.98
N LEU A 25 4.12 4.92 22.09
CA LEU A 25 4.92 6.11 22.42
C LEU A 25 4.04 7.33 22.73
N ASP A 26 2.90 7.43 22.04
CA ASP A 26 1.84 8.38 22.37
C ASP A 26 0.48 7.80 21.95
N ASP A 27 -0.37 7.53 22.94
CA ASP A 27 -1.67 6.85 22.76
C ASP A 27 -2.75 7.78 22.20
N ASP A 28 -2.68 9.08 22.51
CA ASP A 28 -3.74 10.05 22.23
C ASP A 28 -3.37 11.02 21.09
N THR A 29 -2.25 10.78 20.38
CA THR A 29 -1.81 11.68 19.31
C THR A 29 -2.89 11.85 18.23
N ALA A 30 -3.41 13.08 18.11
CA ALA A 30 -4.11 13.48 16.90
C ALA A 30 -3.13 13.56 15.73
N ARG A 31 -3.57 13.19 14.52
CA ARG A 31 -2.64 13.24 13.38
C ARG A 31 -2.23 14.68 13.09
N LEU A 32 -0.93 14.91 12.90
CA LEU A 32 -0.37 16.23 12.60
C LEU A 32 -0.88 16.81 11.28
N ASP A 33 -1.29 15.94 10.35
CA ASP A 33 -1.87 16.32 9.06
C ASP A 33 -3.40 16.44 9.07
N ALA A 34 -4.07 16.17 10.20
CA ALA A 34 -5.53 16.09 10.26
C ALA A 34 -6.18 17.44 9.93
N VAL A 35 -5.79 18.51 10.61
CA VAL A 35 -6.39 19.85 10.42
C VAL A 35 -6.28 20.29 8.97
N ALA A 36 -5.11 20.12 8.35
CA ALA A 36 -4.90 20.47 6.96
C ALA A 36 -5.86 19.69 6.03
N LYS A 37 -6.03 18.39 6.26
CA LYS A 37 -6.89 17.53 5.45
C LYS A 37 -8.38 17.87 5.63
N VAL A 38 -8.88 17.99 6.85
CA VAL A 38 -10.32 18.20 7.11
C VAL A 38 -10.80 19.61 6.78
N THR A 39 -9.89 20.59 6.71
CA THR A 39 -10.20 21.98 6.34
C THR A 39 -9.96 22.28 4.86
N GLY A 40 -9.51 21.30 4.06
CA GLY A 40 -9.16 21.52 2.66
C GLY A 40 -7.91 22.40 2.44
N ARG A 41 -7.08 22.59 3.48
CA ARG A 41 -5.80 23.32 3.39
C ARG A 41 -4.66 22.45 2.87
N ALA A 42 -4.75 21.13 3.02
CA ALA A 42 -3.83 20.19 2.39
C ALA A 42 -3.84 20.39 0.87
N ARG A 43 -2.65 20.40 0.26
CA ARG A 43 -2.47 20.59 -1.18
C ARG A 43 -1.87 19.32 -1.78
N TYR A 44 -2.70 18.58 -2.50
CA TYR A 44 -2.30 17.38 -3.22
C TYR A 44 -1.62 17.77 -4.54
N ALA A 45 -0.91 16.83 -5.18
CA ALA A 45 -0.34 17.09 -6.51
C ALA A 45 -1.44 17.45 -7.53
N ARG A 46 -2.63 16.85 -7.39
CA ARG A 46 -3.82 17.14 -8.21
C ARG A 46 -4.34 18.58 -8.09
N ASP A 47 -3.98 19.29 -7.00
CA ASP A 47 -4.42 20.67 -6.76
C ASP A 47 -3.46 21.71 -7.36
N ARG A 48 -2.37 21.27 -7.99
CA ARG A 48 -1.33 22.14 -8.56
C ARG A 48 -1.71 22.56 -9.98
N TYR A 49 -2.33 23.73 -10.07
CA TYR A 49 -2.60 24.40 -11.33
C TYR A 49 -1.62 25.56 -11.48
N GLU A 50 -0.48 25.29 -12.10
CA GLU A 50 0.52 26.33 -12.32
C GLU A 50 0.01 27.34 -13.38
N PRO A 51 0.38 28.63 -13.26
CA PRO A 51 0.04 29.62 -14.27
C PRO A 51 0.52 29.20 -15.67
N ASN A 52 -0.31 29.44 -16.68
CA ASN A 52 -0.02 29.07 -18.08
C ASN A 52 0.21 27.56 -18.32
N ALA A 53 -0.23 26.69 -17.40
CA ALA A 53 -0.09 25.24 -17.57
C ALA A 53 -0.85 24.70 -18.79
N LEU A 54 -0.25 23.73 -19.47
CA LEU A 54 -0.89 22.87 -20.45
C LEU A 54 -1.49 21.64 -19.77
N PHE A 55 -2.53 21.09 -20.37
CA PHE A 55 -3.15 19.82 -19.98
C PHE A 55 -2.87 18.79 -21.05
N ALA A 56 -2.36 17.61 -20.67
CA ALA A 56 -2.13 16.52 -21.59
C ALA A 56 -2.85 15.24 -21.15
N ALA A 57 -3.30 14.46 -22.12
CA ALA A 57 -3.94 13.16 -21.91
C ALA A 57 -3.66 12.22 -23.09
N PHE A 58 -3.77 10.91 -22.83
CA PHE A 58 -3.47 9.88 -23.80
C PHE A 58 -4.63 9.63 -24.78
N ILE A 59 -4.27 9.27 -26.01
CA ILE A 59 -5.15 8.57 -26.94
C ILE A 59 -4.99 7.08 -26.64
N ARG A 60 -6.09 6.41 -26.26
CA ARG A 60 -6.05 5.05 -25.72
C ARG A 60 -6.77 4.05 -26.61
N CYS A 61 -6.27 2.81 -26.65
CA CYS A 61 -6.95 1.69 -27.30
C CYS A 61 -8.27 1.36 -26.59
N PRO A 62 -9.42 1.28 -27.27
CA PRO A 62 -10.70 0.93 -26.66
C PRO A 62 -10.98 -0.58 -26.59
N PHE A 63 -10.06 -1.43 -27.08
CA PHE A 63 -10.22 -2.88 -27.18
C PHE A 63 -9.10 -3.63 -26.45
N GLY A 64 -9.32 -4.91 -26.16
CA GLY A 64 -8.29 -5.82 -25.66
C GLY A 64 -7.16 -6.03 -26.67
N ALA A 65 -7.43 -6.01 -27.96
CA ALA A 65 -6.40 -6.03 -29.00
C ALA A 65 -6.89 -5.27 -30.22
N ALA A 66 -6.13 -4.29 -30.70
CA ALA A 66 -6.43 -3.59 -31.94
C ALA A 66 -5.21 -2.84 -32.50
N THR A 67 -5.17 -2.71 -33.82
CA THR A 67 -4.22 -1.83 -34.52
C THR A 67 -4.93 -0.52 -34.90
N LEU A 68 -4.32 0.61 -34.56
CA LEU A 68 -4.72 1.95 -34.95
C LEU A 68 -4.41 2.13 -36.45
N THR A 69 -5.44 2.25 -37.28
CA THR A 69 -5.30 2.40 -38.74
C THR A 69 -5.34 3.84 -39.21
N GLY A 70 -5.84 4.77 -38.39
CA GLY A 70 -5.91 6.19 -38.74
C GLY A 70 -6.27 7.08 -37.58
N LEU A 71 -5.87 8.35 -37.66
CA LEU A 71 -6.07 9.37 -36.64
C LEU A 71 -6.16 10.74 -37.32
N ASP A 72 -7.15 11.55 -36.94
CA ASP A 72 -7.36 12.89 -37.51
C ASP A 72 -6.65 13.97 -36.68
N GLU A 73 -5.33 14.05 -36.85
CA GLU A 73 -4.51 15.05 -36.14
C GLU A 73 -4.88 16.48 -36.54
N ALA A 74 -5.27 16.68 -37.80
CA ALA A 74 -5.63 17.98 -38.33
C ALA A 74 -6.92 18.51 -37.69
N ALA A 75 -7.96 17.68 -37.60
CA ALA A 75 -9.21 18.04 -36.93
C ALA A 75 -8.97 18.34 -35.45
N ALA A 76 -8.13 17.56 -34.77
CA ALA A 76 -7.78 17.81 -33.38
C ALA A 76 -7.02 19.14 -33.20
N LYS A 77 -6.03 19.43 -34.06
CA LYS A 77 -5.28 20.71 -34.06
C LYS A 77 -6.16 21.91 -34.44
N ALA A 78 -7.23 21.71 -35.21
CA ALA A 78 -8.19 22.76 -35.54
C ALA A 78 -9.10 23.15 -34.38
N VAL A 79 -9.18 22.34 -33.31
CA VAL A 79 -9.96 22.69 -32.11
C VAL A 79 -9.28 23.86 -31.36
N PRO A 80 -9.98 24.99 -31.12
CA PRO A 80 -9.40 26.11 -30.38
C PRO A 80 -8.88 25.69 -28.99
N GLY A 81 -7.62 26.03 -28.73
CA GLY A 81 -6.89 25.72 -27.51
C GLY A 81 -6.17 24.37 -27.50
N VAL A 82 -6.23 23.56 -28.58
CA VAL A 82 -5.34 22.40 -28.74
C VAL A 82 -3.98 22.88 -29.26
N VAL A 83 -2.92 22.41 -28.62
CA VAL A 83 -1.54 22.87 -28.85
C VAL A 83 -0.70 21.81 -29.54
N ASP A 84 -0.87 20.54 -29.17
CA ASP A 84 -0.12 19.43 -29.74
C ASP A 84 -0.97 18.16 -29.80
N VAL A 85 -0.72 17.33 -30.79
CA VAL A 85 -1.33 16.01 -30.98
C VAL A 85 -0.28 15.13 -31.63
N LYS A 86 -0.08 13.93 -31.08
CA LYS A 86 0.92 13.00 -31.60
C LYS A 86 0.48 11.56 -31.44
N ARG A 87 0.56 10.79 -32.53
CA ARG A 87 0.58 9.33 -32.51
C ARG A 87 1.98 8.82 -32.10
N THR A 88 2.03 7.93 -31.11
CA THR A 88 3.28 7.36 -30.58
C THR A 88 3.41 5.86 -30.86
N GLY A 89 2.33 5.22 -31.31
CA GLY A 89 2.34 3.81 -31.69
C GLY A 89 1.04 3.40 -32.36
N ASP A 90 1.03 2.16 -32.83
CA ASP A 90 -0.04 1.62 -33.67
C ASP A 90 -0.78 0.48 -33.00
N GLU A 91 -0.11 -0.23 -32.09
CA GLU A 91 -0.62 -1.44 -31.48
C GLU A 91 -1.18 -1.16 -30.08
N GLY A 92 -2.45 -1.50 -29.88
CA GLY A 92 -3.09 -1.58 -28.58
C GLY A 92 -3.28 -3.04 -28.19
N ARG A 93 -2.61 -3.46 -27.12
CA ARG A 93 -2.59 -4.86 -26.63
C ARG A 93 -3.51 -5.12 -25.43
N TYR A 94 -4.15 -4.06 -24.92
CA TYR A 94 -5.23 -4.10 -23.92
C TYR A 94 -6.05 -2.81 -23.94
N HIS A 95 -7.26 -2.86 -23.37
CA HIS A 95 -8.12 -1.69 -23.24
C HIS A 95 -7.47 -0.66 -22.30
N GLY A 96 -7.18 0.52 -22.82
CA GLY A 96 -6.52 1.62 -22.13
C GLY A 96 -5.08 1.87 -22.55
N GLU A 97 -4.46 0.98 -23.32
CA GLU A 97 -3.07 1.14 -23.75
C GLU A 97 -2.90 2.45 -24.56
N PRO A 98 -1.99 3.35 -24.17
CA PRO A 98 -1.78 4.60 -24.88
C PRO A 98 -1.06 4.37 -26.21
N VAL A 99 -1.60 4.97 -27.27
CA VAL A 99 -1.06 4.96 -28.64
C VAL A 99 -0.72 6.36 -29.16
N GLY A 100 -0.94 7.39 -28.33
CA GLY A 100 -0.67 8.79 -28.64
C GLY A 100 -1.10 9.69 -27.50
N PHE A 101 -1.07 11.01 -27.73
CA PHE A 101 -1.55 12.00 -26.76
C PHE A 101 -2.07 13.27 -27.44
N VAL A 102 -2.86 14.04 -26.69
CA VAL A 102 -3.32 15.41 -27.01
C VAL A 102 -2.87 16.34 -25.90
N VAL A 103 -2.44 17.55 -26.27
CA VAL A 103 -2.05 18.64 -25.35
C VAL A 103 -2.91 19.86 -25.66
N ALA A 104 -3.42 20.53 -24.63
CA ALA A 104 -4.28 21.69 -24.78
C ALA A 104 -4.14 22.69 -23.63
N GLU A 105 -4.58 23.92 -23.85
CA GLU A 105 -4.49 25.03 -22.89
C GLU A 105 -5.55 24.96 -21.78
N SER A 106 -6.55 24.09 -21.94
CA SER A 106 -7.58 23.88 -20.92
C SER A 106 -8.11 22.46 -20.97
N LYS A 107 -8.69 22.00 -19.84
CA LYS A 107 -9.38 20.70 -19.78
C LYS A 107 -10.53 20.58 -20.79
N HIS A 108 -11.21 21.69 -21.11
CA HIS A 108 -12.29 21.70 -22.09
C HIS A 108 -11.75 21.51 -23.52
N ALA A 109 -10.71 22.25 -23.88
CA ALA A 109 -10.04 22.09 -25.17
C ALA A 109 -9.45 20.68 -25.32
N LEU A 110 -8.83 20.13 -24.26
CA LEU A 110 -8.30 18.78 -24.24
C LEU A 110 -9.38 17.72 -24.55
N ARG A 111 -10.53 17.79 -23.87
CA ARG A 111 -11.65 16.86 -24.11
C ARG A 111 -12.21 16.97 -25.52
N ARG A 112 -12.31 18.18 -26.07
CA ARG A 112 -12.76 18.38 -27.46
C ARG A 112 -11.72 17.85 -28.46
N GLY A 113 -10.44 18.10 -28.22
CA GLY A 113 -9.33 17.58 -29.01
C GLY A 113 -9.33 16.05 -29.06
N LEU A 114 -9.40 15.38 -27.90
CA LEU A 114 -9.49 13.92 -27.83
C LEU A 114 -10.67 13.32 -28.61
N ARG A 115 -11.81 14.01 -28.67
CA ARG A 115 -12.95 13.60 -29.49
C ARG A 115 -12.70 13.81 -30.99
N ALA A 116 -12.10 14.94 -31.35
CA ALA A 116 -11.82 15.31 -32.74
C ALA A 116 -10.75 14.42 -33.40
N VAL A 117 -9.84 13.85 -32.60
CA VAL A 117 -8.83 12.85 -33.04
C VAL A 117 -9.46 11.66 -33.78
N ALA A 118 -10.68 11.26 -33.41
CA ALA A 118 -11.48 10.22 -34.08
C ALA A 118 -10.68 8.97 -34.53
N PRO A 119 -10.03 8.24 -33.60
CA PRO A 119 -9.13 7.15 -33.94
C PRO A 119 -9.88 5.98 -34.59
N LYS A 120 -9.32 5.44 -35.69
CA LYS A 120 -9.85 4.31 -36.45
C LYS A 120 -9.08 3.04 -36.10
N TRP A 121 -9.80 1.95 -35.86
CA TRP A 121 -9.22 0.71 -35.30
C TRP A 121 -9.58 -0.52 -36.14
N LYS A 122 -8.62 -1.43 -36.28
CA LYS A 122 -8.84 -2.81 -36.71
C LYS A 122 -8.70 -3.72 -35.49
N ARG A 123 -9.79 -4.38 -35.08
CA ARG A 123 -9.79 -5.29 -33.93
C ARG A 123 -8.95 -6.55 -34.20
N GLY A 124 -8.22 -6.99 -33.18
CA GLY A 124 -7.49 -8.25 -33.13
C GLY A 124 -8.26 -9.33 -32.36
N SER A 125 -7.68 -10.52 -32.27
CA SER A 125 -8.16 -11.59 -31.38
C SER A 125 -7.79 -11.26 -29.93
N VAL A 126 -8.66 -11.65 -28.99
CA VAL A 126 -8.49 -11.35 -27.58
C VAL A 126 -8.48 -12.61 -26.72
N LYS A 127 -7.60 -12.60 -25.72
CA LYS A 127 -7.61 -13.50 -24.55
C LYS A 127 -7.86 -12.66 -23.31
N THR A 128 -8.69 -13.12 -22.41
CA THR A 128 -9.24 -12.29 -21.34
C THR A 128 -9.03 -12.86 -19.95
N THR A 129 -8.63 -14.13 -19.84
CA THR A 129 -8.39 -14.76 -18.54
C THR A 129 -7.21 -15.72 -18.56
N ILE A 130 -6.69 -16.01 -17.36
CA ILE A 130 -5.60 -16.96 -17.14
C ILE A 130 -5.91 -18.39 -17.62
N THR A 131 -7.18 -18.77 -17.76
CA THR A 131 -7.57 -20.10 -18.23
C THR A 131 -7.48 -20.26 -19.74
N ASP A 132 -7.34 -19.16 -20.49
CA ASP A 132 -7.32 -19.23 -21.95
C ASP A 132 -6.03 -19.88 -22.47
N ASP A 133 -4.93 -19.73 -21.71
CA ASP A 133 -3.57 -20.17 -22.08
C ASP A 133 -2.83 -20.87 -20.91
N ALA A 134 -3.53 -21.34 -19.88
CA ALA A 134 -2.87 -22.04 -18.77
C ALA A 134 -2.20 -23.33 -19.26
N GLY A 135 -0.88 -23.46 -19.04
CA GLY A 135 -0.14 -24.68 -19.29
C GLY A 135 -0.56 -25.85 -18.38
N PRO A 136 -0.18 -27.09 -18.75
CA PRO A 136 -0.47 -28.26 -17.93
C PRO A 136 0.32 -28.20 -16.61
N ILE A 137 -0.24 -28.83 -15.58
CA ILE A 137 0.48 -28.98 -14.31
C ILE A 137 1.68 -29.93 -14.53
N PRO A 138 2.90 -29.55 -14.11
CA PRO A 138 4.07 -30.42 -14.18
C PRO A 138 3.87 -31.74 -13.41
N ALA A 139 4.61 -32.78 -13.82
CA ALA A 139 4.59 -34.08 -13.15
C ALA A 139 4.94 -33.95 -11.66
N THR A 140 4.32 -34.81 -10.83
CA THR A 140 4.62 -34.85 -9.40
C THR A 140 5.95 -35.55 -9.19
N GLU A 141 6.81 -35.02 -8.32
CA GLU A 141 8.05 -35.71 -7.91
C GLU A 141 7.72 -37.03 -7.20
N ASP A 142 8.52 -38.07 -7.43
CA ASP A 142 8.17 -39.45 -7.02
C ASP A 142 7.96 -39.58 -5.51
N ASP A 143 8.79 -38.94 -4.70
CA ASP A 143 8.70 -38.95 -3.23
C ASP A 143 7.42 -38.24 -2.73
N VAL A 144 7.07 -37.11 -3.35
CA VAL A 144 5.82 -36.39 -3.05
C VAL A 144 4.61 -37.20 -3.49
N ALA A 145 4.66 -37.85 -4.66
CA ALA A 145 3.60 -38.69 -5.17
C ALA A 145 3.36 -39.91 -4.27
N GLU A 146 4.44 -40.59 -3.83
CA GLU A 146 4.39 -41.72 -2.91
C GLU A 146 3.81 -41.32 -1.55
N ALA A 147 4.28 -40.21 -0.98
CA ALA A 147 3.77 -39.71 0.30
C ALA A 147 2.29 -39.32 0.24
N ILE A 148 1.81 -38.74 -0.87
CA ILE A 148 0.39 -38.46 -1.07
C ILE A 148 -0.41 -39.76 -1.22
N ALA A 149 0.10 -40.75 -1.96
CA ALA A 149 -0.59 -42.02 -2.20
C ALA A 149 -0.74 -42.86 -0.92
N ASN A 150 0.22 -42.77 -0.01
CA ASN A 150 0.23 -43.50 1.26
C ASN A 150 -0.49 -42.77 2.40
N ALA A 151 -1.06 -41.58 2.15
CA ALA A 151 -1.79 -40.82 3.16
C ALA A 151 -3.17 -41.41 3.48
N ASP A 152 -3.66 -41.17 4.70
CA ASP A 152 -5.01 -41.59 5.11
C ASP A 152 -6.11 -40.89 4.31
N HIS A 153 -5.88 -39.62 3.98
CA HIS A 153 -6.80 -38.78 3.22
C HIS A 153 -6.04 -37.96 2.18
N VAL A 154 -6.71 -37.68 1.06
CA VAL A 154 -6.19 -36.83 -0.02
C VAL A 154 -7.25 -35.81 -0.41
N ILE A 155 -6.85 -34.55 -0.51
CA ILE A 155 -7.66 -33.47 -1.09
C ILE A 155 -6.97 -32.98 -2.37
N GLU A 156 -7.76 -32.72 -3.40
CA GLU A 156 -7.34 -32.03 -4.61
C GLU A 156 -8.30 -30.88 -4.90
N ALA A 157 -7.79 -29.66 -4.92
CA ALA A 157 -8.59 -28.43 -4.95
C ALA A 157 -7.97 -27.36 -5.84
N VAL A 158 -8.80 -26.41 -6.30
CA VAL A 158 -8.38 -25.23 -7.07
C VAL A 158 -8.93 -23.97 -6.42
N TYR A 159 -8.03 -23.12 -5.94
CA TYR A 159 -8.35 -21.83 -5.33
C TYR A 159 -8.06 -20.70 -6.31
N SER A 160 -9.06 -19.88 -6.61
CA SER A 160 -8.90 -18.76 -7.55
C SER A 160 -9.21 -17.42 -6.89
N THR A 161 -8.48 -16.37 -7.26
CA THR A 161 -8.78 -15.01 -6.84
C THR A 161 -8.91 -14.08 -8.06
N PRO A 162 -9.86 -13.13 -8.04
CA PRO A 162 -10.10 -12.22 -9.16
C PRO A 162 -9.01 -11.15 -9.30
N VAL A 163 -9.15 -10.28 -10.30
CA VAL A 163 -8.24 -9.14 -10.50
C VAL A 163 -8.75 -7.95 -9.69
N GLN A 164 -7.91 -7.34 -8.84
CA GLN A 164 -8.25 -6.06 -8.18
C GLN A 164 -7.54 -4.88 -8.82
N THR A 165 -8.22 -3.74 -8.88
CA THR A 165 -7.63 -2.43 -9.17
C THR A 165 -7.52 -1.59 -7.89
N HIS A 166 -6.46 -0.79 -7.75
CA HIS A 166 -6.14 -0.14 -6.48
C HIS A 166 -7.18 0.87 -6.00
N SER A 167 -7.92 1.49 -6.93
CA SER A 167 -8.98 2.44 -6.65
C SER A 167 -8.60 3.52 -5.62
N ALA A 168 -7.36 4.05 -5.70
CA ALA A 168 -6.93 5.11 -4.80
C ALA A 168 -7.77 6.36 -5.06
N LEU A 169 -8.34 6.98 -4.02
CA LEU A 169 -9.31 8.08 -4.21
C LEU A 169 -8.72 9.24 -5.03
N GLU A 170 -7.46 9.61 -4.79
CA GLU A 170 -6.70 10.40 -5.76
C GLU A 170 -6.16 9.47 -6.85
N THR A 171 -6.48 9.73 -8.12
CA THR A 171 -5.93 8.94 -9.25
C THR A 171 -4.48 9.30 -9.53
N HIS A 172 -3.81 8.49 -10.36
CA HIS A 172 -2.43 8.72 -10.80
C HIS A 172 -2.29 10.01 -11.60
N GLY A 173 -1.17 10.70 -11.37
CA GLY A 173 -0.80 11.88 -12.14
C GLY A 173 0.35 12.67 -11.55
N VAL A 174 0.87 13.58 -12.37
CA VAL A 174 2.01 14.43 -12.10
C VAL A 174 1.77 15.80 -12.73
N VAL A 175 2.22 16.85 -12.03
CA VAL A 175 2.38 18.20 -12.59
C VAL A 175 3.87 18.51 -12.65
N VAL A 176 4.36 18.93 -13.82
CA VAL A 176 5.74 19.33 -14.03
C VAL A 176 5.77 20.82 -14.32
N ASP A 177 6.44 21.61 -13.49
CA ASP A 177 6.78 23.01 -13.75
C ASP A 177 8.24 23.07 -14.21
N HIS A 178 8.44 23.08 -15.54
CA HIS A 178 9.77 23.12 -16.18
C HIS A 178 10.08 24.55 -16.60
N ARG A 179 11.23 25.08 -16.17
CA ARG A 179 11.63 26.48 -16.33
C ARG A 179 12.99 26.62 -17.04
N GLY A 180 13.23 25.78 -18.04
CA GLY A 180 14.51 25.72 -18.75
C GLY A 180 15.53 24.95 -17.93
N ASP A 181 16.34 25.64 -17.12
CA ASP A 181 17.46 25.04 -16.40
C ASP A 181 17.07 24.37 -15.08
N THR A 182 15.81 24.53 -14.65
CA THR A 182 15.30 23.90 -13.42
C THR A 182 13.88 23.40 -13.57
N ALA A 183 13.48 22.44 -12.72
CA ALA A 183 12.09 21.99 -12.66
C ALA A 183 11.61 21.66 -11.25
N THR A 184 10.30 21.83 -11.03
CA THR A 184 9.60 21.25 -9.88
C THR A 184 8.59 20.22 -10.35
N VAL A 185 8.64 19.02 -9.79
CA VAL A 185 7.75 17.90 -10.11
C VAL A 185 6.83 17.65 -8.92
N TYR A 186 5.55 17.96 -9.07
CA TYR A 186 4.51 17.63 -8.09
C TYR A 186 3.89 16.29 -8.45
N ALA A 187 4.22 15.23 -7.71
CA ALA A 187 3.82 13.87 -8.06
C ALA A 187 2.85 13.28 -7.04
N SER A 188 1.77 12.63 -7.51
CA SER A 188 1.00 11.70 -6.68
C SER A 188 1.82 10.41 -6.55
N THR A 189 2.65 10.30 -5.51
CA THR A 189 3.65 9.24 -5.41
C THR A 189 3.86 8.67 -4.01
N GLN A 190 4.28 7.41 -3.98
CA GLN A 190 4.81 6.66 -2.84
C GLN A 190 6.34 6.73 -2.76
N GLY A 191 7.04 7.34 -3.72
CA GLY A 191 8.50 7.36 -3.75
C GLY A 191 9.04 8.60 -4.46
N THR A 192 9.28 9.69 -3.73
CA THR A 192 9.85 10.92 -4.32
C THR A 192 11.22 10.69 -4.96
N PHE A 193 12.08 9.91 -4.31
CA PHE A 193 13.40 9.55 -4.84
C PHE A 193 13.27 8.66 -6.09
N SER A 194 12.38 7.68 -6.08
CA SER A 194 12.12 6.80 -7.23
C SER A 194 11.54 7.57 -8.43
N VAL A 195 10.67 8.56 -8.19
CA VAL A 195 10.22 9.48 -9.25
C VAL A 195 11.39 10.32 -9.76
N ARG A 196 12.19 10.92 -8.86
CA ARG A 196 13.31 11.77 -9.26
C ARG A 196 14.30 11.01 -10.14
N ASP A 197 14.69 9.83 -9.70
CA ASP A 197 15.68 9.01 -10.38
C ASP A 197 15.14 8.42 -11.69
N GLY A 198 13.81 8.37 -11.88
CA GLY A 198 13.16 7.83 -13.09
C GLY A 198 12.69 8.87 -14.12
N ILE A 199 12.71 10.17 -13.81
CA ILE A 199 12.11 11.22 -14.67
C ILE A 199 13.13 12.20 -15.28
N GLY A 200 14.37 12.23 -14.78
CA GLY A 200 15.39 13.22 -15.17
C GLY A 200 15.68 13.28 -16.67
N ASP A 201 15.82 12.13 -17.33
CA ASP A 201 16.09 12.06 -18.78
C ASP A 201 14.96 12.68 -19.62
N ALA A 202 13.70 12.46 -19.22
CA ALA A 202 12.55 13.06 -19.89
C ALA A 202 12.48 14.58 -19.69
N LEU A 203 12.89 15.07 -18.52
CA LEU A 203 13.04 16.50 -18.25
C LEU A 203 14.24 17.12 -18.99
N GLY A 204 15.24 16.31 -19.34
CA GLY A 204 16.51 16.78 -19.86
C GLY A 204 17.35 17.52 -18.83
N LEU A 205 17.20 17.19 -17.54
CA LEU A 205 17.84 17.87 -16.42
C LEU A 205 18.62 16.87 -15.56
N ALA A 206 19.78 17.30 -15.06
CA ALA A 206 20.54 16.57 -14.07
C ALA A 206 19.77 16.50 -12.74
N ARG A 207 20.06 15.47 -11.94
CA ARG A 207 19.39 15.21 -10.65
C ARG A 207 19.39 16.42 -9.68
N SER A 208 20.41 17.28 -9.76
CA SER A 208 20.55 18.48 -8.92
C SER A 208 19.71 19.67 -9.40
N GLU A 209 19.19 19.64 -10.61
CA GLU A 209 18.51 20.76 -11.27
C GLU A 209 16.98 20.71 -11.08
N PHE A 210 16.46 19.66 -10.45
CA PHE A 210 15.03 19.55 -10.18
C PHE A 210 14.70 18.89 -8.86
N GLU A 211 13.49 19.17 -8.37
CA GLU A 211 12.97 18.65 -7.11
C GLU A 211 11.63 17.95 -7.31
N VAL A 212 11.47 16.77 -6.71
CA VAL A 212 10.18 16.07 -6.61
C VAL A 212 9.53 16.37 -5.28
N ARG A 213 8.26 16.78 -5.32
CA ARG A 213 7.43 17.14 -4.16
C ARG A 213 6.17 16.28 -4.10
N CYS A 214 5.89 15.74 -2.92
CA CYS A 214 4.71 14.96 -2.55
C CYS A 214 4.38 15.25 -1.08
N GLU A 215 3.76 16.40 -0.82
CA GLU A 215 3.42 16.81 0.55
C GLU A 215 2.23 16.02 1.12
N TYR A 216 1.26 15.74 0.25
CA TYR A 216 0.07 14.93 0.48
C TYR A 216 -0.22 14.08 -0.75
N VAL A 217 -0.75 12.87 -0.54
CA VAL A 217 -1.21 11.96 -1.59
C VAL A 217 -2.45 11.23 -1.12
N GLY A 218 -3.45 11.09 -1.99
CA GLY A 218 -4.77 10.53 -1.68
C GLY A 218 -4.81 9.01 -1.74
N GLY A 219 -3.80 8.37 -1.16
CA GLY A 219 -3.60 6.92 -1.23
C GLY A 219 -2.78 6.49 -2.44
N GLY A 220 -2.18 5.31 -2.33
CA GLY A 220 -1.41 4.69 -3.40
C GLY A 220 -1.51 3.17 -3.39
N PHE A 221 -1.54 2.57 -2.19
CA PHE A 221 -1.76 1.12 -2.00
C PHE A 221 -0.80 0.21 -2.77
N GLY A 222 0.35 0.74 -3.21
CA GLY A 222 1.38 0.07 -3.99
C GLY A 222 1.46 0.51 -5.47
N ALA A 223 0.49 1.30 -5.95
CA ALA A 223 0.38 1.65 -7.36
C ALA A 223 1.25 2.82 -7.83
N LYS A 224 1.89 3.59 -6.93
CA LYS A 224 2.43 4.92 -7.23
C LYS A 224 3.92 5.09 -6.91
N PHE A 225 4.77 4.08 -7.12
CA PHE A 225 6.19 4.18 -6.73
C PHE A 225 7.07 5.02 -7.67
N GLY A 226 6.75 5.09 -8.96
CA GLY A 226 7.55 5.80 -9.97
C GLY A 226 6.77 6.91 -10.66
N PRO A 227 7.37 7.56 -11.68
CA PRO A 227 6.71 8.63 -12.42
C PRO A 227 5.49 8.12 -13.24
N GLY A 228 5.48 6.83 -13.59
CA GLY A 228 4.41 6.26 -14.41
C GLY A 228 4.42 6.82 -15.83
N LYS A 229 3.45 6.42 -16.65
CA LYS A 229 3.31 6.96 -18.01
C LYS A 229 2.94 8.44 -17.96
N GLU A 230 2.14 8.80 -16.96
CA GLU A 230 1.64 10.15 -16.72
C GLU A 230 2.79 11.13 -16.46
N GLY A 231 3.75 10.75 -15.61
CA GLY A 231 4.94 11.55 -15.31
C GLY A 231 5.88 11.68 -16.51
N MET A 232 6.07 10.60 -17.28
CA MET A 232 6.88 10.66 -18.50
C MET A 232 6.26 11.60 -19.54
N LEU A 233 4.94 11.49 -19.78
CA LEU A 233 4.23 12.41 -20.68
C LEU A 233 4.33 13.86 -20.19
N ALA A 234 4.10 14.10 -18.89
CA ALA A 234 4.18 15.43 -18.31
C ALA A 234 5.57 16.05 -18.52
N ALA A 235 6.64 15.30 -18.25
CA ALA A 235 8.01 15.75 -18.42
C ALA A 235 8.37 16.04 -19.88
N GLU A 236 8.03 15.12 -20.81
CA GLU A 236 8.31 15.28 -22.24
C GLU A 236 7.59 16.49 -22.83
N VAL A 237 6.32 16.69 -22.48
CA VAL A 237 5.52 17.84 -22.97
C VAL A 237 6.03 19.13 -22.33
N ALA A 238 6.38 19.13 -21.03
CA ALA A 238 6.84 20.33 -20.34
C ALA A 238 8.16 20.82 -20.93
N ARG A 239 9.10 19.90 -21.20
CA ARG A 239 10.36 20.20 -21.86
C ARG A 239 10.14 20.73 -23.28
N ARG A 240 9.25 20.12 -24.06
CA ARG A 240 9.00 20.52 -25.46
C ARG A 240 8.41 21.93 -25.57
N HIS A 241 7.49 22.26 -24.67
CA HIS A 241 6.71 23.50 -24.75
C HIS A 241 7.19 24.59 -23.80
N GLU A 242 8.20 24.32 -22.97
CA GLU A 242 8.75 25.25 -21.96
C GLU A 242 7.64 25.87 -21.08
N ARG A 243 6.66 25.03 -20.73
CA ARG A 243 5.47 25.41 -19.96
C ARG A 243 5.18 24.35 -18.90
N PRO A 244 4.55 24.72 -17.78
CA PRO A 244 4.06 23.73 -16.84
C PRO A 244 3.06 22.78 -17.51
N VAL A 245 3.06 21.50 -17.14
CA VAL A 245 2.16 20.49 -17.70
C VAL A 245 1.47 19.72 -16.59
N TYR A 246 0.15 19.62 -16.70
CA TYR A 246 -0.73 18.86 -15.83
C TYR A 246 -1.18 17.58 -16.53
N VAL A 247 -0.85 16.41 -15.97
CA VAL A 247 -1.31 15.09 -16.44
C VAL A 247 -1.88 14.29 -15.27
N PHE A 248 -3.17 14.01 -15.30
CA PHE A 248 -3.82 13.12 -14.35
C PHE A 248 -4.83 12.24 -15.06
N CYS A 249 -4.85 10.96 -14.71
CA CYS A 249 -5.90 10.05 -15.11
C CYS A 249 -7.24 10.51 -14.54
N ASP A 250 -8.32 10.31 -15.27
CA ASP A 250 -9.63 10.14 -14.65
C ASP A 250 -9.77 8.73 -14.02
N ARG A 251 -10.93 8.44 -13.42
CA ARG A 251 -11.15 7.15 -12.74
C ARG A 251 -11.16 5.97 -13.71
N ALA A 252 -11.74 6.15 -14.90
CA ALA A 252 -11.80 5.07 -15.88
C ALA A 252 -10.39 4.76 -16.38
N GLU A 253 -9.62 5.79 -16.73
CA GLU A 253 -8.22 5.64 -17.13
C GLU A 253 -7.38 4.94 -16.04
N GLU A 254 -7.63 5.26 -14.77
CA GLU A 254 -6.94 4.62 -13.64
C GLU A 254 -7.18 3.10 -13.61
N HIS A 255 -8.45 2.65 -13.73
CA HIS A 255 -8.81 1.23 -13.74
C HIS A 255 -8.28 0.47 -14.97
N LEU A 256 -8.09 1.19 -16.08
CA LEU A 256 -7.62 0.60 -17.33
C LEU A 256 -6.10 0.40 -17.34
N ASP A 257 -5.33 1.40 -16.92
CA ASP A 257 -3.90 1.50 -17.30
C ASP A 257 -2.91 1.80 -16.16
N THR A 258 -3.31 1.68 -14.89
CA THR A 258 -2.41 1.92 -13.75
C THR A 258 -1.97 0.66 -13.01
N GLY A 259 -2.24 -0.51 -13.60
CA GLY A 259 -1.89 -1.81 -13.06
C GLY A 259 -2.95 -2.39 -12.11
N ASN A 260 -2.69 -3.59 -11.60
CA ASN A 260 -3.66 -4.35 -10.81
C ASN A 260 -2.97 -5.31 -9.84
N ARG A 261 -3.70 -5.80 -8.83
CA ARG A 261 -3.40 -7.11 -8.26
C ARG A 261 -3.82 -8.17 -9.28
N PRO A 262 -2.89 -9.05 -9.70
CA PRO A 262 -3.20 -10.06 -10.69
C PRO A 262 -4.11 -11.14 -10.10
N SER A 263 -4.96 -11.70 -10.95
CA SER A 263 -5.70 -12.93 -10.64
C SER A 263 -4.74 -14.09 -10.41
N SER A 264 -5.16 -15.02 -9.56
CA SER A 264 -4.42 -16.26 -9.33
C SER A 264 -5.33 -17.47 -9.50
N ARG A 265 -4.77 -18.59 -9.97
CA ARG A 265 -5.36 -19.93 -9.85
C ARG A 265 -4.32 -20.84 -9.21
N THR A 266 -4.67 -21.48 -8.11
CA THR A 266 -3.77 -22.33 -7.34
C THR A 266 -4.36 -23.73 -7.28
N HIS A 267 -3.75 -24.68 -7.98
CA HIS A 267 -4.05 -26.10 -7.83
C HIS A 267 -3.23 -26.66 -6.67
N VAL A 268 -3.90 -27.34 -5.75
CA VAL A 268 -3.27 -28.03 -4.63
C VAL A 268 -3.73 -29.47 -4.61
N ARG A 269 -2.79 -30.39 -4.41
CA ARG A 269 -3.06 -31.78 -4.03
C ARG A 269 -2.29 -32.10 -2.77
N VAL A 270 -2.97 -32.49 -1.70
CA VAL A 270 -2.38 -32.73 -0.38
C VAL A 270 -2.78 -34.11 0.13
N GLY A 271 -1.80 -34.88 0.62
CA GLY A 271 -2.02 -36.08 1.42
C GLY A 271 -1.80 -35.76 2.90
N PHE A 272 -2.70 -36.21 3.76
CA PHE A 272 -2.64 -35.94 5.20
C PHE A 272 -3.14 -37.13 6.03
N ALA A 273 -2.70 -37.18 7.29
CA ALA A 273 -3.09 -38.21 8.25
C ALA A 273 -4.54 -38.01 8.77
N LYS A 274 -5.12 -39.04 9.41
CA LYS A 274 -6.47 -38.98 10.03
C LYS A 274 -6.70 -37.79 10.95
N ASP A 275 -5.65 -37.32 11.61
CA ASP A 275 -5.74 -36.19 12.54
C ASP A 275 -5.69 -34.83 11.86
N GLY A 276 -5.50 -34.78 10.53
CA GLY A 276 -5.38 -33.56 9.74
C GLY A 276 -3.95 -33.08 9.50
N THR A 277 -2.91 -33.80 9.95
CA THR A 277 -1.52 -33.42 9.74
C THR A 277 -1.09 -33.66 8.29
N PRO A 278 -0.69 -32.62 7.52
CA PRO A 278 -0.18 -32.80 6.17
C PRO A 278 1.10 -33.64 6.14
N LEU A 279 1.21 -34.55 5.16
CA LEU A 279 2.37 -35.40 4.94
C LEU A 279 3.14 -34.98 3.69
N ALA A 280 2.43 -34.64 2.62
CA ALA A 280 3.00 -34.10 1.41
C ALA A 280 1.98 -33.26 0.64
N THR A 281 2.46 -32.19 -0.01
CA THR A 281 1.64 -31.22 -0.72
C THR A 281 2.26 -30.86 -2.07
N ARG A 282 1.54 -31.09 -3.16
CA ARG A 282 1.86 -30.53 -4.47
C ARG A 282 1.06 -29.24 -4.69
N VAL A 283 1.77 -28.17 -5.05
CA VAL A 283 1.19 -26.86 -5.37
C VAL A 283 1.62 -26.44 -6.77
N HIS A 284 0.64 -26.07 -7.60
CA HIS A 284 0.90 -25.40 -8.87
C HIS A 284 0.09 -24.11 -8.96
N THR A 285 0.72 -23.02 -9.38
CA THR A 285 0.10 -21.69 -9.42
C THR A 285 0.17 -21.07 -10.81
N TRP A 286 -0.97 -20.62 -11.33
CA TRP A 286 -1.04 -19.72 -12.49
C TRP A 286 -1.32 -18.29 -12.04
N GLY A 287 -0.54 -17.35 -12.54
CA GLY A 287 -0.66 -15.92 -12.25
C GLY A 287 -0.98 -15.12 -13.51
N GLY A 288 -2.00 -14.27 -13.46
CA GLY A 288 -2.40 -13.49 -14.62
C GLY A 288 -1.59 -12.22 -14.78
N VAL A 289 -0.74 -12.13 -15.81
CA VAL A 289 0.19 -11.00 -15.97
C VAL A 289 -0.17 -10.01 -17.07
N GLY A 290 -1.31 -10.21 -17.75
CA GLY A 290 -1.68 -9.38 -18.89
C GLY A 290 -0.58 -9.40 -19.96
N VAL A 291 -0.21 -8.22 -20.48
CA VAL A 291 0.89 -8.09 -21.45
C VAL A 291 2.28 -8.04 -20.81
N ALA A 292 2.38 -8.04 -19.48
CA ALA A 292 3.66 -8.16 -18.79
C ALA A 292 4.19 -9.59 -18.89
N ARG A 293 5.46 -9.81 -18.51
CA ARG A 293 6.11 -11.13 -18.57
C ARG A 293 6.11 -11.88 -17.25
N ARG A 294 5.94 -11.16 -16.13
CA ARG A 294 6.08 -11.69 -14.76
C ARG A 294 5.23 -10.92 -13.78
N GLY A 295 5.02 -11.49 -12.60
CA GLY A 295 4.47 -10.80 -11.42
C GLY A 295 3.13 -11.33 -10.92
N GLY A 296 2.66 -12.46 -11.46
CA GLY A 296 1.42 -13.11 -11.09
C GLY A 296 1.52 -14.13 -9.94
N GLY A 297 2.73 -14.41 -9.46
CA GLY A 297 2.99 -15.48 -8.48
C GLY A 297 2.30 -15.32 -7.12
N ALA A 298 1.54 -16.34 -6.71
CA ALA A 298 1.01 -16.49 -5.36
C ALA A 298 2.07 -17.04 -4.39
N ARG A 299 2.10 -16.51 -3.16
CA ARG A 299 3.05 -16.88 -2.11
C ARG A 299 2.50 -18.01 -1.23
N ILE A 300 2.46 -19.22 -1.80
CA ILE A 300 2.07 -20.48 -1.17
C ILE A 300 3.11 -21.57 -1.49
N PRO A 301 3.58 -22.40 -0.53
CA PRO A 301 3.34 -22.29 0.90
C PRO A 301 3.86 -20.96 1.45
N SER A 302 3.23 -20.48 2.50
CA SER A 302 3.63 -19.24 3.18
C SER A 302 4.75 -19.43 4.20
N GLN A 303 5.07 -20.70 4.49
CA GLN A 303 5.99 -21.14 5.55
C GLN A 303 5.47 -20.86 6.97
N ARG A 304 4.18 -20.55 7.15
CA ARG A 304 3.56 -20.44 8.49
C ARG A 304 3.21 -21.78 9.11
N TYR A 305 2.87 -22.75 8.27
CA TYR A 305 2.41 -24.07 8.65
C TYR A 305 3.33 -25.13 8.09
N ASP A 306 3.48 -26.22 8.83
CA ASP A 306 4.05 -27.45 8.29
C ASP A 306 3.04 -28.11 7.32
N LEU A 307 3.39 -28.16 6.04
CA LEU A 307 2.61 -28.80 4.97
C LEU A 307 3.24 -30.12 4.49
N GLY A 308 4.18 -30.68 5.27
CA GLY A 308 4.93 -31.88 4.92
C GLY A 308 5.93 -31.65 3.78
N SER A 309 6.23 -32.69 3.01
CA SER A 309 7.06 -32.56 1.80
C SER A 309 6.34 -31.75 0.73
N VAL A 310 6.90 -30.62 0.29
CA VAL A 310 6.25 -29.71 -0.66
C VAL A 310 6.95 -29.69 -2.00
N GLN A 311 6.20 -30.00 -3.07
CA GLN A 311 6.57 -29.65 -4.43
C GLN A 311 5.80 -28.41 -4.87
N LYS A 312 6.52 -27.38 -5.34
CA LYS A 312 5.91 -26.14 -5.84
C LYS A 312 6.36 -25.79 -7.26
N THR A 313 5.39 -25.47 -8.11
CA THR A 313 5.63 -24.90 -9.45
C THR A 313 4.76 -23.67 -9.72
N HIS A 314 5.17 -22.84 -10.68
CA HIS A 314 4.47 -21.60 -11.03
C HIS A 314 4.57 -21.29 -12.53
N GLU A 315 3.50 -20.74 -13.08
CA GLU A 315 3.41 -20.22 -14.44
C GLU A 315 2.78 -18.81 -14.44
N ASP A 316 3.41 -17.86 -15.14
CA ASP A 316 2.82 -16.56 -15.44
C ASP A 316 2.10 -16.66 -16.80
N VAL A 317 0.79 -16.40 -16.84
CA VAL A 317 -0.06 -16.51 -18.04
C VAL A 317 -0.37 -15.12 -18.60
N GLN A 318 -0.04 -14.91 -19.88
CA GLN A 318 -0.28 -13.66 -20.59
C GLN A 318 -1.67 -13.63 -21.24
N PHE A 319 -2.29 -12.46 -21.23
CA PHE A 319 -3.57 -12.20 -21.91
C PHE A 319 -3.73 -10.69 -22.17
N ASN A 320 -4.80 -10.29 -22.85
CA ASN A 320 -5.01 -8.91 -23.31
C ASN A 320 -5.49 -7.95 -22.19
N ALA A 321 -4.64 -7.74 -21.20
CA ALA A 321 -4.86 -6.80 -20.09
C ALA A 321 -3.58 -6.06 -19.70
N GLY A 322 -3.74 -4.96 -18.96
CA GLY A 322 -2.62 -4.27 -18.32
C GLY A 322 -1.89 -5.16 -17.31
N GLY A 323 -0.58 -4.95 -17.17
CA GLY A 323 0.26 -5.77 -16.30
C GLY A 323 0.03 -5.57 -14.80
N PRO A 324 0.52 -6.49 -13.96
CA PRO A 324 0.41 -6.40 -12.52
C PRO A 324 1.21 -5.22 -11.98
N ARG A 325 0.74 -4.65 -10.88
CA ARG A 325 1.44 -3.64 -10.09
C ARG A 325 1.27 -3.99 -8.62
N ALA A 326 2.25 -3.62 -7.80
CA ALA A 326 2.19 -3.93 -6.38
C ALA A 326 0.88 -3.42 -5.77
N MET A 327 0.08 -4.31 -5.18
CA MET A 327 -1.06 -3.98 -4.32
C MET A 327 -0.78 -4.60 -2.94
N ARG A 328 -1.29 -3.99 -1.86
CA ARG A 328 -1.01 -4.35 -0.45
C ARG A 328 -0.61 -5.83 -0.27
N ALA A 329 0.66 -6.05 0.05
CA ALA A 329 1.29 -7.37 0.13
C ALA A 329 1.23 -8.19 -1.19
N PRO A 330 2.01 -7.89 -2.24
CA PRO A 330 1.87 -8.58 -3.53
C PRO A 330 2.09 -10.11 -3.45
N GLY A 331 1.14 -10.89 -3.96
CA GLY A 331 1.17 -12.36 -3.99
C GLY A 331 0.80 -13.04 -2.67
N TRP A 332 0.84 -12.33 -1.54
CA TRP A 332 0.58 -12.89 -0.21
C TRP A 332 -0.91 -13.09 0.09
N PRO A 333 -1.84 -12.16 -0.21
CA PRO A 333 -3.28 -12.40 -0.10
C PRO A 333 -3.75 -13.57 -0.95
N GLN A 334 -3.26 -13.71 -2.19
CA GLN A 334 -3.60 -14.85 -3.04
C GLN A 334 -3.11 -16.18 -2.44
N GLY A 335 -1.88 -16.20 -1.90
CA GLY A 335 -1.33 -17.37 -1.23
C GLY A 335 -2.04 -17.71 0.08
N ALA A 336 -2.33 -16.70 0.90
CA ALA A 336 -3.04 -16.85 2.16
C ALA A 336 -4.48 -17.34 1.94
N PHE A 337 -5.18 -16.83 0.92
CA PHE A 337 -6.50 -17.33 0.54
C PHE A 337 -6.47 -18.84 0.25
N ALA A 338 -5.55 -19.28 -0.62
CA ALA A 338 -5.44 -20.69 -0.98
C ALA A 338 -5.03 -21.59 0.20
N GLU A 339 -4.04 -21.16 0.99
CA GLU A 339 -3.52 -21.94 2.11
C GLU A 339 -4.50 -22.01 3.29
N GLU A 340 -5.19 -20.92 3.64
CA GLU A 340 -6.15 -20.92 4.73
C GLU A 340 -7.43 -21.71 4.38
N LEU A 341 -7.87 -21.69 3.13
CA LEU A 341 -8.98 -22.54 2.68
C LEU A 341 -8.60 -24.01 2.67
N LEU A 342 -7.39 -24.34 2.19
CA LEU A 342 -6.86 -25.71 2.26
C LEU A 342 -6.90 -26.27 3.69
N LEU A 343 -6.48 -25.48 4.67
CA LEU A 343 -6.52 -25.91 6.08
C LEU A 343 -7.94 -26.08 6.61
N ASP A 344 -8.91 -25.28 6.16
CA ASP A 344 -10.32 -25.44 6.55
C ASP A 344 -10.94 -26.71 5.95
N GLU A 345 -10.57 -27.05 4.71
CA GLU A 345 -10.99 -28.31 4.06
C GLU A 345 -10.34 -29.54 4.71
N ILE A 346 -9.03 -29.50 5.00
CA ILE A 346 -8.34 -30.56 5.75
C ILE A 346 -9.02 -30.78 7.11
N ALA A 347 -9.28 -29.71 7.84
CA ALA A 347 -9.94 -29.79 9.14
C ALA A 347 -11.34 -30.42 9.03
N THR A 348 -12.09 -30.07 7.99
CA THR A 348 -13.42 -30.62 7.71
C THR A 348 -13.36 -32.12 7.43
N VAL A 349 -12.44 -32.57 6.57
CA VAL A 349 -12.30 -34.00 6.23
C VAL A 349 -11.80 -34.83 7.41
N ALA A 350 -10.81 -34.32 8.15
CA ALA A 350 -10.28 -34.98 9.35
C ALA A 350 -11.25 -34.92 10.55
N GLY A 351 -12.32 -34.13 10.47
CA GLY A 351 -13.29 -33.97 11.56
C GLY A 351 -12.74 -33.25 12.79
N VAL A 352 -11.71 -32.40 12.62
CA VAL A 352 -11.07 -31.62 13.69
C VAL A 352 -11.50 -30.16 13.64
N ASP A 353 -11.34 -29.44 14.74
CA ASP A 353 -11.58 -28.00 14.75
C ASP A 353 -10.49 -27.25 13.93
N PRO A 354 -10.88 -26.34 13.01
CA PRO A 354 -9.92 -25.68 12.12
C PRO A 354 -8.95 -24.72 12.83
N LEU A 355 -9.32 -24.19 14.00
CA LEU A 355 -8.41 -23.40 14.83
C LEU A 355 -7.40 -24.31 15.54
N ALA A 356 -7.86 -25.43 16.08
CA ALA A 356 -6.99 -26.42 16.72
C ALA A 356 -5.95 -26.97 15.73
N LEU A 357 -6.34 -27.24 14.47
CA LEU A 357 -5.42 -27.67 13.43
C LEU A 357 -4.32 -26.62 13.17
N ARG A 358 -4.69 -25.36 12.94
CA ARG A 358 -3.74 -24.25 12.75
C ARG A 358 -2.79 -24.10 13.93
N ARG A 359 -3.30 -24.18 15.15
CA ARG A 359 -2.50 -24.09 16.39
C ARG A 359 -1.44 -25.19 16.46
N ARG A 360 -1.75 -26.40 16.00
CA ARG A 360 -0.80 -27.52 15.96
C ARG A 360 0.27 -27.33 14.87
N LEU A 361 -0.14 -26.89 13.68
CA LEU A 361 0.76 -26.75 12.52
C LEU A 361 1.62 -25.48 12.56
N ASP A 362 1.21 -24.46 13.30
CA ASP A 362 1.92 -23.19 13.42
C ASP A 362 2.97 -23.27 14.54
N GLY A 363 4.25 -23.14 14.18
CA GLY A 363 5.38 -23.18 15.12
C GLY A 363 5.60 -21.90 15.92
N ASP A 364 4.92 -20.81 15.62
CA ASP A 364 5.17 -19.49 16.21
C ASP A 364 4.39 -19.27 17.50
N THR A 365 5.13 -19.04 18.60
CA THR A 365 4.55 -18.87 19.94
C THR A 365 3.72 -17.61 20.08
N ALA A 366 4.08 -16.52 19.38
CA ALA A 366 3.30 -15.28 19.40
C ALA A 366 1.96 -15.48 18.71
N ARG A 367 1.94 -16.16 17.55
CA ARG A 367 0.66 -16.50 16.87
C ARG A 367 -0.19 -17.47 17.68
N ARG A 368 0.40 -18.42 18.40
CA ARG A 368 -0.36 -19.29 19.33
C ARG A 368 -1.09 -18.50 20.41
N ALA A 369 -0.43 -17.51 21.03
CA ALA A 369 -1.11 -16.62 21.97
C ALA A 369 -2.22 -15.77 21.30
N MET A 370 -2.01 -15.36 20.04
CA MET A 370 -3.01 -14.62 19.26
C MET A 370 -4.23 -15.48 18.89
N TYR A 371 -4.05 -16.78 18.63
CA TYR A 371 -5.16 -17.71 18.44
C TYR A 371 -6.04 -17.79 19.68
N ASP A 372 -5.44 -17.97 20.85
CA ASP A 372 -6.17 -18.09 22.12
C ASP A 372 -6.94 -16.81 22.43
N LEU A 373 -6.27 -15.65 22.35
CA LEU A 373 -6.92 -14.35 22.55
C LEU A 373 -8.05 -14.10 21.54
N GLY A 374 -7.84 -14.43 20.28
CA GLY A 374 -8.84 -14.18 19.24
C GLY A 374 -10.05 -15.11 19.34
N ALA A 375 -9.83 -16.36 19.75
CA ALA A 375 -10.89 -17.32 20.02
C ALA A 375 -11.80 -16.84 21.16
N ASP A 376 -11.21 -16.31 22.23
CA ASP A 376 -11.95 -15.73 23.35
C ASP A 376 -12.74 -14.50 22.91
N LEU A 377 -12.08 -13.55 22.22
CA LEU A 377 -12.70 -12.27 21.81
C LEU A 377 -13.84 -12.46 20.79
N ILE A 378 -13.72 -13.39 19.84
CA ILE A 378 -14.79 -13.67 18.88
C ILE A 378 -15.90 -14.53 19.49
N GLY A 379 -15.58 -15.27 20.56
CA GLY A 379 -16.45 -16.29 21.14
C GLY A 379 -16.50 -17.54 20.25
N TRP A 380 -15.33 -18.07 19.88
CA TRP A 380 -15.18 -19.23 18.98
C TRP A 380 -15.89 -20.48 19.48
N SER A 381 -16.06 -20.62 20.80
CA SER A 381 -16.83 -21.71 21.42
C SER A 381 -18.30 -21.76 20.98
N ARG A 382 -18.85 -20.67 20.42
CA ARG A 382 -20.19 -20.61 19.83
C ARG A 382 -20.26 -21.19 18.41
N ARG A 383 -19.13 -21.52 17.79
CA ARG A 383 -19.08 -22.06 16.43
C ARG A 383 -19.79 -23.42 16.38
N ALA A 384 -20.83 -23.51 15.56
CA ALA A 384 -21.48 -24.77 15.26
C ALA A 384 -20.57 -25.67 14.41
N LYS A 385 -20.68 -26.99 14.59
CA LYS A 385 -19.98 -27.95 13.71
C LYS A 385 -20.47 -27.78 12.27
N THR A 386 -19.54 -27.86 11.31
CA THR A 386 -19.84 -27.77 9.88
C THR A 386 -20.98 -28.73 9.49
N GLY A 387 -21.95 -28.23 8.71
CA GLY A 387 -23.07 -29.03 8.20
C GLY A 387 -24.24 -29.27 9.18
N THR A 388 -24.21 -28.71 10.40
CA THR A 388 -25.26 -28.98 11.42
C THR A 388 -26.40 -27.95 11.47
N GLN A 389 -26.27 -26.81 10.78
CA GLN A 389 -27.29 -25.76 10.79
C GLN A 389 -28.32 -25.97 9.67
N SER A 390 -29.61 -25.91 10.01
CA SER A 390 -30.74 -26.11 9.09
C SER A 390 -31.56 -24.85 8.80
N SER A 391 -31.30 -23.74 9.49
CA SER A 391 -31.98 -22.46 9.24
C SER A 391 -31.60 -21.87 7.88
N VAL A 392 -32.49 -21.02 7.34
CA VAL A 392 -32.25 -20.25 6.10
C VAL A 392 -31.07 -19.30 6.29
N VAL A 393 -31.09 -18.51 7.36
CA VAL A 393 -29.95 -17.69 7.76
C VAL A 393 -29.01 -18.55 8.61
N ARG A 394 -27.79 -18.74 8.14
CA ARG A 394 -26.76 -19.59 8.78
C ARG A 394 -25.62 -18.73 9.28
N ARG A 395 -25.04 -19.07 10.42
CA ARG A 395 -23.91 -18.35 11.02
C ARG A 395 -22.60 -19.07 10.74
N GLY A 396 -21.60 -18.34 10.26
CA GLY A 396 -20.25 -18.82 10.00
C GLY A 396 -19.23 -18.18 10.93
N PHE A 397 -18.20 -18.94 11.27
CA PHE A 397 -16.98 -18.44 11.93
C PHE A 397 -15.79 -18.81 11.06
N GLY A 398 -14.93 -17.83 10.76
CA GLY A 398 -13.70 -18.02 10.00
C GLY A 398 -12.48 -17.58 10.80
N VAL A 399 -11.33 -18.19 10.50
CA VAL A 399 -10.02 -17.80 11.03
C VAL A 399 -9.01 -17.75 9.88
N GLY A 400 -8.10 -16.78 9.92
CA GLY A 400 -7.02 -16.65 8.96
C GLY A 400 -5.76 -16.06 9.59
N THR A 401 -4.60 -16.52 9.13
CA THR A 401 -3.31 -16.13 9.70
C THR A 401 -2.42 -15.46 8.67
N THR A 402 -1.64 -14.48 9.14
CA THR A 402 -0.68 -13.76 8.32
C THR A 402 0.64 -13.54 9.04
N SER A 403 1.68 -13.35 8.25
CA SER A 403 3.00 -12.90 8.69
C SER A 403 3.54 -11.95 7.63
N TRP A 404 4.31 -10.94 8.05
CA TRP A 404 4.92 -9.99 7.13
C TRP A 404 6.38 -9.74 7.51
N PRO A 405 7.34 -10.06 6.62
CA PRO A 405 8.75 -9.94 6.92
C PRO A 405 9.18 -8.47 6.98
N ARG A 406 10.22 -8.22 7.77
CA ARG A 406 10.92 -6.94 7.73
C ARG A 406 11.65 -6.80 6.39
N ILE A 407 11.40 -5.69 5.69
CA ILE A 407 12.13 -5.35 4.46
C ILE A 407 13.13 -4.22 4.78
N PRO A 408 14.45 -4.45 4.69
CA PRO A 408 15.44 -3.40 4.87
C PRO A 408 15.35 -2.34 3.76
N ALA A 409 15.48 -1.08 4.14
CA ALA A 409 15.62 0.02 3.19
C ALA A 409 16.52 1.11 3.77
N ARG A 410 17.20 1.88 2.90
CA ARG A 410 17.97 3.04 3.33
C ARG A 410 17.02 4.11 3.87
N ALA A 411 17.37 4.66 5.03
CA ALA A 411 16.64 5.74 5.66
C ALA A 411 17.62 6.62 6.44
N GLU A 412 17.41 7.93 6.31
CA GLU A 412 18.14 9.00 6.96
C GLU A 412 17.13 10.03 7.51
N ALA A 413 17.56 10.71 8.56
CA ALA A 413 16.78 11.74 9.22
C ALA A 413 17.69 12.85 9.75
N GLU A 414 17.13 14.04 9.83
CA GLU A 414 17.72 15.19 10.54
C GLU A 414 16.71 15.74 11.54
N VAL A 415 17.20 16.17 12.70
CA VAL A 415 16.44 16.96 13.67
C VAL A 415 17.18 18.27 13.87
N VAL A 416 16.60 19.37 13.39
CA VAL A 416 17.17 20.72 13.51
C VAL A 416 16.49 21.41 14.68
N VAL A 417 17.26 21.86 15.65
CA VAL A 417 16.78 22.67 16.78
C VAL A 417 17.26 24.11 16.56
N HIS A 418 16.31 25.01 16.40
CA HIS A 418 16.55 26.42 16.15
C HIS A 418 16.76 27.20 17.45
N ARG A 419 17.39 28.37 17.34
CA ARG A 419 17.69 29.25 18.48
C ARG A 419 16.44 29.77 19.20
N ASP A 420 15.30 29.83 18.50
CA ASP A 420 14.00 30.23 19.05
C ASP A 420 13.25 29.06 19.72
N GLY A 421 13.83 27.86 19.73
CA GLY A 421 13.21 26.66 20.29
C GLY A 421 12.28 25.92 19.34
N SER A 422 12.09 26.38 18.10
CA SER A 422 11.39 25.58 17.10
C SER A 422 12.24 24.38 16.67
N VAL A 423 11.57 23.27 16.35
CA VAL A 423 12.23 22.01 15.97
C VAL A 423 11.72 21.55 14.61
N GLU A 424 12.62 21.16 13.72
CA GLU A 424 12.28 20.52 12.46
C GLU A 424 12.75 19.06 12.42
N ALA A 425 11.84 18.12 12.16
CA ALA A 425 12.15 16.72 11.93
C ALA A 425 12.05 16.41 10.44
N ARG A 426 13.18 16.18 9.76
CA ARG A 426 13.27 16.04 8.31
C ARG A 426 13.60 14.62 7.88
N THR A 427 12.87 14.10 6.91
CA THR A 427 13.21 12.86 6.18
C THR A 427 12.46 12.83 4.86
N GLY A 428 13.11 12.39 3.78
CA GLY A 428 12.56 12.47 2.43
C GLY A 428 11.50 11.40 2.08
N THR A 429 10.97 10.66 3.06
CA THR A 429 9.85 9.73 2.83
C THR A 429 8.51 10.45 2.61
N GLN A 430 7.41 9.75 2.35
CA GLN A 430 6.07 10.31 2.10
C GLN A 430 5.07 9.80 3.13
N ASP A 431 3.94 10.49 3.30
CA ASP A 431 2.78 9.99 4.05
C ASP A 431 1.61 9.80 3.08
N ILE A 432 1.35 8.55 2.72
CA ILE A 432 0.24 8.15 1.84
C ILE A 432 -1.08 7.92 2.58
N GLY A 433 -1.17 8.40 3.82
CA GLY A 433 -2.31 8.18 4.71
C GLY A 433 -1.99 7.24 5.87
N GLN A 434 -0.81 6.59 5.88
CA GLN A 434 -0.42 5.67 6.96
C GLN A 434 -0.06 6.36 8.27
N GLY A 435 0.14 7.69 8.28
CA GLY A 435 0.46 8.43 9.51
C GLY A 435 1.95 8.65 9.74
N GLN A 436 2.77 8.48 8.69
CA GLN A 436 4.21 8.67 8.72
C GLN A 436 4.61 10.06 9.26
N ARG A 437 3.89 11.13 8.89
CA ARG A 437 4.19 12.48 9.38
C ARG A 437 4.04 12.56 10.91
N THR A 438 2.96 11.97 11.43
CA THR A 438 2.68 11.95 12.86
C THR A 438 3.70 11.11 13.59
N ALA A 439 4.02 9.91 13.07
CA ALA A 439 4.99 9.02 13.67
C ALA A 439 6.40 9.64 13.78
N MET A 440 6.86 10.33 12.73
CA MET A 440 8.15 11.05 12.76
C MET A 440 8.16 12.17 13.81
N GLY A 441 7.06 12.92 13.93
CA GLY A 441 6.91 13.97 14.94
C GLY A 441 6.94 13.41 16.36
N VAL A 442 6.14 12.36 16.64
CA VAL A 442 6.11 11.68 17.95
C VAL A 442 7.51 11.18 18.31
N ILE A 443 8.17 10.45 17.41
CA ILE A 443 9.51 9.92 17.68
C ILE A 443 10.51 11.04 17.98
N ALA A 444 10.53 12.09 17.16
CA ALA A 444 11.44 13.21 17.36
C ALA A 444 11.18 13.91 18.70
N ALA A 445 9.92 14.22 19.01
CA ALA A 445 9.52 14.87 20.26
C ALA A 445 9.87 14.02 21.49
N THR A 446 9.51 12.73 21.49
CA THR A 446 9.79 11.80 22.58
C THR A 446 11.29 11.65 22.83
N LYS A 447 12.09 11.47 21.77
CA LYS A 447 13.54 11.25 21.94
C LYS A 447 14.31 12.51 22.24
N LEU A 448 13.85 13.67 21.75
CA LEU A 448 14.41 14.97 22.11
C LEU A 448 14.01 15.39 23.55
N GLY A 449 12.83 14.95 24.03
CA GLY A 449 12.32 15.28 25.37
C GLY A 449 11.45 16.54 25.42
N VAL A 450 10.83 16.91 24.29
CA VAL A 450 10.07 18.16 24.14
C VAL A 450 8.61 17.90 23.78
N PRO A 451 7.69 18.85 24.06
CA PRO A 451 6.31 18.74 23.60
C PRO A 451 6.21 18.68 22.08
N LEU A 452 5.35 17.78 21.56
CA LEU A 452 5.14 17.58 20.12
C LEU A 452 4.78 18.86 19.36
N ARG A 453 4.09 19.82 20.00
CA ARG A 453 3.70 21.11 19.40
C ARG A 453 4.89 21.96 18.90
N LEU A 454 6.10 21.69 19.40
CA LEU A 454 7.32 22.39 18.98
C LEU A 454 7.95 21.79 17.71
N VAL A 455 7.50 20.60 17.29
CA VAL A 455 8.09 19.83 16.20
C VAL A 455 7.28 20.03 14.91
N THR A 456 7.93 20.62 13.91
CA THR A 456 7.45 20.66 12.52
C THR A 456 8.07 19.50 11.75
N VAL A 457 7.24 18.67 11.13
CA VAL A 457 7.73 17.50 10.39
C VAL A 457 7.81 17.82 8.90
N MET A 458 8.99 17.63 8.31
CA MET A 458 9.30 17.90 6.91
C MET A 458 9.50 16.59 6.15
N ILE A 459 8.50 16.21 5.35
CA ILE A 459 8.52 15.01 4.51
C ILE A 459 8.13 15.33 3.07
N GLY A 460 8.34 14.37 2.18
CA GLY A 460 7.76 14.42 0.84
C GLY A 460 8.56 15.22 -0.17
N ARG A 461 9.85 15.48 0.07
CA ARG A 461 10.73 16.16 -0.88
C ARG A 461 11.97 15.34 -1.16
N SER A 462 12.43 15.35 -2.42
CA SER A 462 13.66 14.66 -2.83
C SER A 462 14.95 15.39 -2.43
N SER A 463 14.83 16.60 -1.88
CA SER A 463 15.92 17.43 -1.32
C SER A 463 16.20 17.14 0.16
N TYR A 464 15.30 16.44 0.87
CA TYR A 464 15.46 16.04 2.26
C TYR A 464 16.37 14.81 2.39
N PRO A 465 16.82 14.45 3.62
CA PRO A 465 17.60 13.24 3.87
C PRO A 465 16.97 12.00 3.24
N VAL A 466 17.77 11.06 2.75
CA VAL A 466 17.25 9.93 1.95
C VAL A 466 16.22 9.13 2.74
N GLY A 467 15.01 9.00 2.20
CA GLY A 467 13.94 8.21 2.78
C GLY A 467 13.50 7.08 1.86
N PRO A 468 13.04 5.94 2.40
CA PRO A 468 12.47 4.88 1.60
C PRO A 468 11.09 5.31 1.06
N GLY A 469 10.68 4.68 -0.04
CA GLY A 469 9.30 4.76 -0.50
C GLY A 469 8.30 4.23 0.54
N SER A 470 7.07 4.72 0.47
CA SER A 470 5.91 4.28 1.24
C SER A 470 5.34 2.97 0.69
N GLY A 471 5.88 1.82 1.10
CA GLY A 471 5.34 0.52 0.70
C GLY A 471 6.11 -0.67 1.27
N GLY A 472 5.67 -1.89 0.95
CA GLY A 472 6.22 -3.12 1.55
C GLY A 472 6.13 -3.15 3.08
N SER A 473 5.30 -2.29 3.67
CA SER A 473 5.27 -1.98 5.12
C SER A 473 6.65 -1.67 5.71
N MET A 474 7.58 -1.16 4.89
CA MET A 474 8.99 -1.00 5.26
C MET A 474 9.33 0.41 5.76
N THR A 475 8.44 1.37 5.55
CA THR A 475 8.73 2.80 5.73
C THR A 475 9.04 3.16 7.17
N LEU A 476 8.11 2.93 8.09
CA LEU A 476 8.29 3.24 9.51
C LEU A 476 9.40 2.41 10.15
N PRO A 477 9.50 1.07 9.94
CA PRO A 477 10.58 0.26 10.52
C PRO A 477 12.00 0.65 10.11
N ASN A 478 12.19 1.38 9.01
CA ASN A 478 13.50 1.89 8.59
C ASN A 478 13.69 3.37 8.97
N THR A 479 12.65 4.21 8.90
CA THR A 479 12.74 5.64 9.24
C THR A 479 12.73 5.93 10.74
N ALA A 480 12.03 5.12 11.54
CA ALA A 480 11.96 5.32 12.98
C ALA A 480 13.34 5.23 13.66
N PRO A 481 14.18 4.20 13.41
CA PRO A 481 15.50 4.13 14.04
C PRO A 481 16.42 5.31 13.64
N ALA A 482 16.35 5.76 12.38
CA ALA A 482 17.11 6.93 11.92
C ALA A 482 16.62 8.22 12.60
N MET A 483 15.30 8.41 12.73
CA MET A 483 14.73 9.57 13.42
C MET A 483 15.06 9.57 14.93
N MET A 484 15.06 8.39 15.57
CA MET A 484 15.49 8.25 16.97
C MET A 484 16.94 8.68 17.14
N ALA A 485 17.84 8.19 16.29
CA ALA A 485 19.26 8.55 16.32
C ALA A 485 19.47 10.06 16.09
N ALA A 486 18.77 10.64 15.10
CA ALA A 486 18.84 12.08 14.82
C ALA A 486 18.36 12.93 16.00
N ALA A 487 17.26 12.54 16.65
CA ALA A 487 16.73 13.25 17.80
C ALA A 487 17.63 13.14 19.04
N LEU A 488 18.25 11.98 19.27
CA LEU A 488 19.21 11.80 20.36
C LEU A 488 20.51 12.57 20.12
N ASP A 489 21.01 12.62 18.88
CA ASP A 489 22.17 13.44 18.52
C ASP A 489 21.87 14.94 18.71
N ALA A 490 20.69 15.41 18.28
CA ALA A 490 20.26 16.79 18.53
C ALA A 490 20.15 17.09 20.04
N ARG A 491 19.58 16.16 20.82
CA ARG A 491 19.47 16.26 22.28
C ARG A 491 20.83 16.43 22.92
N SER A 492 21.81 15.58 22.57
CA SER A 492 23.17 15.67 23.11
C SER A 492 23.80 17.03 22.85
N LYS A 493 23.68 17.55 21.62
CA LYS A 493 24.21 18.88 21.24
C LYS A 493 23.57 20.03 22.03
N VAL A 494 22.25 19.98 22.27
CA VAL A 494 21.56 20.96 23.12
C VAL A 494 22.04 20.86 24.57
N LEU A 495 22.17 19.65 25.10
CA LEU A 495 22.65 19.44 26.47
C LEU A 495 24.10 19.92 26.66
N GLU A 496 24.99 19.63 25.71
CA GLU A 496 26.37 20.15 25.70
C GLU A 496 26.42 21.68 25.68
N HIS A 497 25.54 22.31 24.90
CA HIS A 497 25.42 23.77 24.86
C HIS A 497 25.00 24.34 26.22
N VAL A 498 23.97 23.76 26.84
CA VAL A 498 23.48 24.20 28.16
C VAL A 498 24.51 23.94 29.25
N ALA A 499 25.15 22.77 29.24
CA ALA A 499 26.22 22.39 30.14
C ALA A 499 27.36 23.41 30.11
N ARG A 500 27.85 23.76 28.92
CA ARG A 500 28.89 24.79 28.73
C ARG A 500 28.47 26.16 29.27
N ARG A 501 27.22 26.58 29.02
CA ARG A 501 26.70 27.88 29.50
C ARG A 501 26.54 27.94 31.02
N ARG A 502 26.37 26.80 31.68
CA ARG A 502 26.11 26.71 33.13
C ARG A 502 27.30 26.18 33.93
N GLY A 503 28.40 25.81 33.29
CA GLY A 503 29.56 25.21 33.96
C GLY A 503 29.24 23.86 34.59
N MET A 504 28.47 23.02 33.88
CA MET A 504 28.04 21.68 34.30
C MET A 504 28.53 20.63 33.31
N GLU A 505 28.43 19.34 33.66
CA GLU A 505 28.72 18.24 32.73
C GLU A 505 27.46 17.78 32.00
N ALA A 506 27.56 17.54 30.69
CA ALA A 506 26.38 17.20 29.88
C ALA A 506 25.72 15.87 30.29
N ASN A 507 26.49 14.93 30.85
CA ASN A 507 26.00 13.63 31.31
C ASN A 507 25.17 13.70 32.61
N GLU A 508 25.20 14.83 33.33
CA GLU A 508 24.34 15.10 34.48
C GLU A 508 22.96 15.63 34.07
N LEU A 509 22.82 16.00 32.79
CA LEU A 509 21.64 16.68 32.27
C LEU A 509 20.81 15.76 31.39
N THR A 510 19.51 16.00 31.39
CA THR A 510 18.58 15.34 30.49
C THR A 510 17.45 16.30 30.11
N ILE A 511 16.63 15.96 29.13
CA ILE A 511 15.50 16.77 28.68
C ILE A 511 14.21 15.99 28.89
N ALA A 512 13.26 16.60 29.61
CA ALA A 512 11.94 16.04 29.84
C ALA A 512 10.89 17.17 29.84
N ASP A 513 9.77 16.94 29.16
CA ASP A 513 8.62 17.86 29.07
C ASP A 513 8.99 19.31 28.70
N GLY A 514 10.04 19.48 27.89
CA GLY A 514 10.52 20.80 27.47
C GLY A 514 11.30 21.55 28.55
N TYR A 515 11.92 20.83 29.48
CA TYR A 515 12.88 21.36 30.45
C TYR A 515 14.18 20.58 30.37
N VAL A 516 15.30 21.28 30.48
CA VAL A 516 16.56 20.64 30.85
C VAL A 516 16.53 20.43 32.36
N ILE A 517 16.72 19.19 32.79
CA ILE A 517 16.65 18.78 34.19
C ILE A 517 17.96 18.10 34.61
N ARG A 518 18.26 18.17 35.90
CA ARG A 518 19.31 17.39 36.57
C ARG A 518 18.67 16.63 37.73
N GLY A 519 18.62 15.31 37.64
CA GLY A 519 17.77 14.52 38.54
C GLY A 519 16.31 14.97 38.40
N GLU A 520 15.70 15.46 39.48
CA GLU A 520 14.33 15.99 39.50
C GLU A 520 14.27 17.52 39.35
N GLU A 521 15.42 18.21 39.41
CA GLU A 521 15.50 19.67 39.38
C GLU A 521 15.32 20.20 37.96
N ARG A 522 14.35 21.09 37.75
CA ARG A 522 14.18 21.83 36.49
C ARG A 522 15.12 23.04 36.45
N LEU A 523 16.14 22.97 35.61
CA LEU A 523 17.18 24.01 35.53
C LEU A 523 16.81 25.15 34.58
N VAL A 524 16.28 24.81 33.40
CA VAL A 524 15.96 25.78 32.36
C VAL A 524 14.86 25.25 31.44
N GLY A 525 13.94 26.13 31.04
CA GLY A 525 12.93 25.82 30.03
C GLY A 525 13.53 25.73 28.63
N TRP A 526 12.84 25.04 27.73
CA TRP A 526 13.31 24.73 26.39
C TRP A 526 13.77 25.96 25.57
N GLU A 527 12.98 27.03 25.53
CA GLU A 527 13.33 28.24 24.77
C GLU A 527 14.66 28.86 25.25
N ASP A 528 14.87 28.89 26.57
CA ASP A 528 16.12 29.41 27.15
C ASP A 528 17.30 28.46 27.01
N ALA A 529 17.04 27.15 26.95
CA ALA A 529 18.03 26.13 26.63
C ALA A 529 18.55 26.30 25.18
N CYS A 530 17.66 26.64 24.25
CA CYS A 530 17.98 26.92 22.85
C CYS A 530 18.60 28.31 22.64
N ARG A 531 18.46 29.23 23.59
CA ARG A 531 19.05 30.57 23.48
C ARG A 531 20.57 30.48 23.29
N GLY A 532 21.09 31.24 22.34
CA GLY A 532 22.52 31.30 22.06
C GLY A 532 23.10 30.08 21.35
N LEU A 533 22.26 29.14 20.88
CA LEU A 533 22.66 28.23 19.80
C LEU A 533 23.14 29.04 18.57
N PRO A 534 23.93 28.43 17.67
CA PRO A 534 24.31 29.04 16.40
C PRO A 534 23.11 29.55 15.60
N ASP A 535 23.34 30.50 14.68
CA ASP A 535 22.27 31.11 13.88
C ASP A 535 21.57 30.10 12.96
N ASP A 536 22.27 29.05 12.52
CA ASP A 536 21.73 27.90 11.77
C ASP A 536 21.17 26.79 12.68
N GLY A 537 21.18 27.00 14.00
CA GLY A 537 20.73 26.05 15.02
C GLY A 537 21.72 24.91 15.26
N VAL A 538 21.23 23.80 15.81
CA VAL A 538 21.99 22.54 15.88
C VAL A 538 21.24 21.46 15.13
N THR A 539 21.97 20.71 14.30
CA THR A 539 21.41 19.60 13.52
C THR A 539 21.89 18.28 14.09
N GLY A 540 20.95 17.49 14.60
CA GLY A 540 21.13 16.07 14.87
C GLY A 540 20.95 15.25 13.59
N ARG A 541 21.77 14.22 13.37
CA ARG A 541 21.74 13.37 12.17
C ARG A 541 21.59 11.90 12.54
N GLY A 542 20.82 11.17 11.74
CA GLY A 542 20.60 9.75 11.93
C GLY A 542 20.45 9.01 10.61
N ASP A 543 20.93 7.77 10.57
CA ASP A 543 20.98 6.91 9.40
C ASP A 543 20.85 5.42 9.80
N GLY A 544 21.04 4.51 8.84
CA GLY A 544 20.96 3.08 9.08
C GLY A 544 22.01 2.52 10.06
N ARG A 545 23.17 3.18 10.22
CA ARG A 545 24.26 2.76 11.10
C ARG A 545 24.03 3.26 12.52
N SER A 546 23.84 4.57 12.67
CA SER A 546 23.55 5.22 13.95
C SER A 546 22.20 4.77 14.54
N GLY A 547 21.22 4.45 13.70
CA GLY A 547 19.94 3.88 14.11
C GLY A 547 19.96 2.37 14.40
N ALA A 548 21.08 1.66 14.21
CA ALA A 548 21.11 0.20 14.33
C ALA A 548 20.69 -0.28 15.74
N ALA A 549 21.12 0.42 16.79
CA ALA A 549 20.77 0.10 18.18
C ALA A 549 19.26 0.28 18.51
N HIS A 550 18.51 0.97 17.64
CA HIS A 550 17.08 1.22 17.81
C HIS A 550 16.22 0.37 16.87
N ARG A 551 16.84 -0.57 16.15
CA ARG A 551 16.16 -1.45 15.21
C ARG A 551 15.57 -2.65 15.96
N GLY A 552 14.26 -2.87 15.78
CA GLY A 552 13.61 -4.10 16.24
C GLY A 552 13.96 -5.32 15.38
N GLU A 553 13.88 -6.50 16.00
CA GLU A 553 14.06 -7.80 15.35
C GLU A 553 12.72 -8.48 15.06
N GLY A 554 12.73 -9.49 14.19
CA GLY A 554 11.59 -10.36 13.94
C GLY A 554 10.68 -9.97 12.77
N THR A 555 9.53 -10.63 12.74
CA THR A 555 8.51 -10.61 11.68
C THR A 555 7.20 -10.15 12.29
N SER A 556 6.42 -9.31 11.58
CA SER A 556 5.08 -8.99 12.05
C SER A 556 4.16 -10.19 11.88
N ALA A 557 3.26 -10.43 12.82
CA ALA A 557 2.32 -11.54 12.77
C ALA A 557 0.88 -11.04 12.96
N GLY A 558 -0.09 -11.75 12.38
CA GLY A 558 -1.50 -11.40 12.47
C GLY A 558 -2.39 -12.64 12.49
N VAL A 559 -3.46 -12.60 13.28
CA VAL A 559 -4.54 -13.59 13.27
C VAL A 559 -5.86 -12.83 13.20
N GLN A 560 -6.71 -13.20 12.26
CA GLN A 560 -8.03 -12.61 12.08
C GLN A 560 -9.12 -13.66 12.31
N PHE A 561 -10.20 -13.23 12.96
CA PHE A 561 -11.43 -14.01 13.11
C PHE A 561 -12.60 -13.22 12.56
N VAL A 562 -13.53 -13.92 11.91
CA VAL A 562 -14.75 -13.33 11.35
C VAL A 562 -15.95 -14.12 11.83
N GLU A 563 -16.96 -13.43 12.34
CA GLU A 563 -18.32 -13.95 12.53
C GLU A 563 -19.19 -13.32 11.44
N LEU A 564 -19.92 -14.15 10.69
CA LEU A 564 -20.80 -13.69 9.61
C LEU A 564 -22.10 -14.48 9.58
N THR A 565 -23.10 -13.94 8.91
CA THR A 565 -24.32 -14.67 8.54
C THR A 565 -24.46 -14.74 7.02
N VAL A 566 -25.05 -15.83 6.53
CA VAL A 566 -25.38 -16.04 5.13
C VAL A 566 -26.84 -16.43 5.02
N ASP A 567 -27.59 -15.70 4.22
CA ASP A 567 -28.94 -16.08 3.81
C ASP A 567 -28.82 -17.08 2.64
N SER A 568 -29.20 -18.34 2.87
CA SER A 568 -29.02 -19.40 1.88
C SER A 568 -29.95 -19.31 0.67
N GLU A 569 -31.03 -18.52 0.73
CA GLU A 569 -31.97 -18.35 -0.38
C GLU A 569 -31.54 -17.21 -1.32
N THR A 570 -30.93 -16.16 -0.77
CA THR A 570 -30.54 -14.95 -1.52
C THR A 570 -29.04 -14.86 -1.79
N GLY A 571 -28.21 -15.57 -1.04
CA GLY A 571 -26.75 -15.47 -1.09
C GLY A 571 -26.18 -14.21 -0.42
N VAL A 572 -27.02 -13.42 0.27
CA VAL A 572 -26.56 -12.22 0.98
C VAL A 572 -25.69 -12.61 2.16
N ILE A 573 -24.50 -12.03 2.23
CA ILE A 573 -23.53 -12.22 3.31
C ILE A 573 -23.48 -10.95 4.16
N ALA A 574 -23.65 -11.09 5.48
CA ALA A 574 -23.48 -10.01 6.43
C ALA A 574 -22.30 -10.31 7.37
N VAL A 575 -21.29 -9.45 7.36
CA VAL A 575 -20.16 -9.54 8.30
C VAL A 575 -20.57 -8.93 9.63
N GLU A 576 -20.80 -9.77 10.63
CA GLU A 576 -21.32 -9.36 11.95
C GLU A 576 -20.20 -8.80 12.84
N ARG A 577 -19.03 -9.44 12.82
CA ARG A 577 -17.90 -9.08 13.67
C ARG A 577 -16.58 -9.50 13.05
N VAL A 578 -15.56 -8.65 13.18
CA VAL A 578 -14.18 -9.00 12.88
C VAL A 578 -13.31 -8.73 14.11
N VAL A 579 -12.50 -9.71 14.49
CA VAL A 579 -11.43 -9.54 15.48
C VAL A 579 -10.10 -9.67 14.74
N ALA A 580 -9.31 -8.59 14.72
CA ALA A 580 -8.00 -8.57 14.08
C ALA A 580 -6.92 -8.32 15.14
N ILE A 581 -6.07 -9.33 15.37
CA ILE A 581 -4.96 -9.25 16.33
C ILE A 581 -3.68 -9.13 15.52
N GLN A 582 -2.80 -8.20 15.90
CA GLN A 582 -1.57 -7.89 15.18
C GLN A 582 -0.40 -7.72 16.16
N ALA A 583 0.66 -8.48 15.95
CA ALA A 583 1.95 -8.29 16.57
C ALA A 583 2.85 -7.52 15.59
N CYS A 584 3.05 -6.22 15.83
CA CYS A 584 3.80 -5.32 14.93
C CYS A 584 4.98 -4.61 15.63
N GLY A 585 5.40 -5.11 16.80
CA GLY A 585 6.44 -4.50 17.62
C GLY A 585 5.93 -3.27 18.38
N GLN A 586 6.81 -2.30 18.62
CA GLN A 586 6.47 -1.07 19.33
C GLN A 586 5.54 -0.20 18.49
N VAL A 587 4.36 0.10 19.03
CA VAL A 587 3.41 1.03 18.41
C VAL A 587 3.85 2.47 18.68
N VAL A 588 4.00 3.27 17.63
CA VAL A 588 4.36 4.69 17.78
C VAL A 588 3.13 5.52 18.12
N SER A 589 2.08 5.44 17.30
CA SER A 589 0.80 6.09 17.55
C SER A 589 -0.32 5.09 17.36
N ARG A 590 -1.05 4.84 18.46
CA ARG A 590 -2.14 3.87 18.52
C ARG A 590 -3.19 4.12 17.44
N LYS A 591 -3.67 5.37 17.32
CA LYS A 591 -4.70 5.76 16.35
C LYS A 591 -4.32 5.43 14.91
N THR A 592 -3.06 5.67 14.53
CA THR A 592 -2.59 5.38 13.16
C THR A 592 -2.44 3.89 12.90
N ALA A 593 -1.97 3.12 13.89
CA ALA A 593 -1.87 1.66 13.80
C ALA A 593 -3.27 1.01 13.67
N GLU A 594 -4.21 1.37 14.55
CA GLU A 594 -5.61 0.91 14.47
C GLU A 594 -6.23 1.23 13.10
N SER A 595 -6.04 2.46 12.60
CA SER A 595 -6.55 2.86 11.29
C SER A 595 -5.99 2.00 10.14
N GLN A 596 -4.70 1.63 10.19
CA GLN A 596 -4.08 0.76 9.19
C GLN A 596 -4.64 -0.67 9.22
N ILE A 597 -4.93 -1.19 10.42
CA ILE A 597 -5.53 -2.52 10.61
C ILE A 597 -6.95 -2.52 10.08
N ILE A 598 -7.78 -1.55 10.49
CA ILE A 598 -9.17 -1.41 10.03
C ILE A 598 -9.21 -1.26 8.50
N GLY A 599 -8.38 -0.40 7.92
CA GLY A 599 -8.31 -0.26 6.46
C GLY A 599 -7.88 -1.55 5.75
N GLY A 600 -7.04 -2.38 6.38
CA GLY A 600 -6.67 -3.70 5.85
C GLY A 600 -7.81 -4.71 5.92
N VAL A 601 -8.57 -4.72 7.01
CA VAL A 601 -9.77 -5.54 7.17
C VAL A 601 -10.81 -5.15 6.13
N ILE A 602 -11.07 -3.86 5.93
CA ILE A 602 -12.03 -3.37 4.93
C ILE A 602 -11.61 -3.83 3.52
N GLN A 603 -10.33 -3.65 3.14
CA GLN A 603 -9.84 -4.14 1.85
C GLN A 603 -9.94 -5.66 1.71
N GLY A 604 -9.72 -6.41 2.78
CA GLY A 604 -9.87 -7.88 2.80
C GLY A 604 -11.32 -8.31 2.59
N ILE A 605 -12.27 -7.67 3.27
CA ILE A 605 -13.72 -7.93 3.09
C ILE A 605 -14.14 -7.57 1.65
N SER A 606 -13.69 -6.42 1.14
CA SER A 606 -14.00 -5.99 -0.23
C SER A 606 -13.49 -7.00 -1.25
N TYR A 607 -12.26 -7.51 -1.09
CA TYR A 607 -11.71 -8.51 -1.99
C TYR A 607 -12.45 -9.85 -1.91
N ALA A 608 -12.88 -10.25 -0.71
CA ALA A 608 -13.57 -11.51 -0.51
C ALA A 608 -14.99 -11.51 -1.09
N LEU A 609 -15.67 -10.35 -1.12
CA LEU A 609 -17.10 -10.28 -1.42
C LEU A 609 -17.46 -9.56 -2.72
N PHE A 610 -16.62 -8.64 -3.22
CA PHE A 610 -17.04 -7.69 -4.25
C PHE A 610 -16.00 -7.48 -5.38
N GLU A 611 -14.74 -7.23 -5.05
CA GLU A 611 -13.79 -6.64 -6.01
C GLU A 611 -13.39 -7.59 -7.14
N ASP A 612 -13.80 -7.25 -8.37
CA ASP A 612 -13.37 -7.92 -9.59
C ASP A 612 -13.32 -6.97 -10.81
N LYS A 613 -12.22 -7.01 -11.56
CA LYS A 613 -12.08 -6.35 -12.86
C LYS A 613 -12.59 -7.29 -13.97
N LEU A 614 -13.73 -6.91 -14.55
CA LEU A 614 -14.40 -7.71 -15.56
C LEU A 614 -14.02 -7.27 -16.96
N LEU A 615 -13.54 -8.22 -17.78
CA LEU A 615 -13.24 -8.01 -19.20
C LEU A 615 -14.30 -8.69 -20.07
N ASP A 616 -14.82 -7.97 -21.05
CA ASP A 616 -15.69 -8.52 -22.09
C ASP A 616 -14.95 -9.60 -22.90
N ARG A 617 -15.53 -10.79 -23.04
CA ARG A 617 -14.90 -11.94 -23.70
C ARG A 617 -14.64 -11.76 -25.20
N ASN A 618 -15.40 -10.89 -25.86
CA ASN A 618 -15.31 -10.66 -27.31
C ASN A 618 -14.44 -9.44 -27.65
N LEU A 619 -14.54 -8.39 -26.84
CA LEU A 619 -13.85 -7.12 -27.06
C LEU A 619 -12.54 -7.02 -26.28
N GLY A 620 -12.37 -7.77 -25.19
CA GLY A 620 -11.29 -7.61 -24.22
C GLY A 620 -11.31 -6.25 -23.49
N ALA A 621 -12.43 -5.53 -23.57
CA ALA A 621 -12.62 -4.25 -22.91
C ALA A 621 -13.10 -4.45 -21.46
N MET A 622 -12.53 -3.72 -20.51
CA MET A 622 -13.09 -3.65 -19.15
C MET A 622 -14.49 -3.04 -19.17
N VAL A 623 -15.47 -3.72 -18.57
CA VAL A 623 -16.88 -3.31 -18.58
C VAL A 623 -17.30 -2.51 -17.33
N ASN A 624 -16.51 -2.58 -16.26
CA ASN A 624 -16.75 -1.86 -15.00
C ASN A 624 -15.63 -0.86 -14.60
N PRO A 625 -15.03 -0.03 -15.49
CA PRO A 625 -13.97 0.91 -15.13
C PRO A 625 -14.51 2.16 -14.41
N ASN A 626 -15.27 1.98 -13.33
CA ASN A 626 -15.87 3.04 -12.54
C ASN A 626 -16.17 2.54 -11.12
N LEU A 627 -16.44 3.46 -10.18
CA LEU A 627 -16.73 3.11 -8.78
C LEU A 627 -18.20 2.70 -8.52
N GLU A 628 -19.05 2.71 -9.54
CA GLU A 628 -20.45 2.26 -9.42
C GLU A 628 -20.53 0.73 -9.53
N MET A 629 -19.78 0.16 -10.47
CA MET A 629 -19.82 -1.25 -10.86
C MET A 629 -18.57 -2.05 -10.45
N TYR A 630 -17.44 -1.39 -10.16
CA TYR A 630 -16.32 -2.00 -9.44
C TYR A 630 -16.55 -1.74 -7.95
N LYS A 631 -16.95 -2.78 -7.22
CA LYS A 631 -17.30 -2.72 -5.79
C LYS A 631 -16.33 -3.51 -4.97
#